data_AF-A0A920J444-F1
#
_entry.id   AF-A0A920J444-F1
#
_cell.length_a   1.000
_cell.length_b   1.000
_cell.length_c   1.000
_cell.angle_alpha   90.00
_cell.angle_beta   90.00
_cell.angle_gamma   90.00
#
_symmetry.space_group_name_H-M   'P 1'
#
loop_
_entity.id
_entity.type
_entity.pdbx_description
1 polymer ?
#
loop_
_entity_poly.entity_id
_entity_poly.type
_entity_poly.pdbx_seq_one_letter_code
_entity_poly.pdbx_strand_id
1 'polypeptide(L)'
;MKSSYFFNISSFFSSGHLNNLADLYHKEIIDSGIPFDILFGPAYKGIPLAAAVTSLTGEKGEKSFPIAFDRKEKKDHGEGGIIVGEIKNKDVLLLMMY
;
A
#
# COMPACT_ATOMS: atom_id res chain seq x y z
N MET A 1 16.67 21.18 11.59
CA MET A 1 16.16 21.44 10.22
C MET A 1 14.64 21.48 10.26
N LYS A 2 14.01 22.51 9.68
CA LYS A 2 12.57 22.51 9.38
C LYS A 2 12.45 22.28 7.86
N SER A 3 11.60 21.34 7.45
CA SER A 3 11.30 21.18 6.03
C SER A 3 10.51 22.39 5.53
N SER A 4 10.90 22.95 4.39
CA SER A 4 10.19 24.05 3.71
C SER A 4 8.96 23.56 2.93
N TYR A 5 8.78 22.24 2.82
CA TYR A 5 7.71 21.61 2.06
C TYR A 5 7.14 20.41 2.83
N PHE A 6 5.82 20.26 2.80
CA PHE A 6 5.12 19.10 3.34
C PHE A 6 4.15 18.61 2.26
N PHE A 7 4.38 17.39 1.76
CA PHE A 7 3.49 16.77 0.80
C PHE A 7 2.43 15.97 1.56
N ASN A 8 1.25 16.57 1.74
CA ASN A 8 0.18 15.90 2.48
C ASN A 8 -0.62 14.94 1.60
N ILE A 9 -0.14 13.72 1.47
CA ILE A 9 -0.87 12.65 0.78
C ILE A 9 -2.29 12.43 1.31
N SER A 10 -2.55 12.69 2.60
CA SER A 10 -3.90 12.45 3.11
C SER A 10 -4.94 13.39 2.53
N SER A 11 -4.52 14.50 1.90
CA SER A 11 -5.44 15.37 1.16
C SER A 11 -6.07 14.64 -0.04
N PHE A 12 -5.37 13.69 -0.66
CA PHE A 12 -5.89 12.91 -1.79
C PHE A 12 -7.04 11.99 -1.39
N PHE A 13 -7.07 11.53 -0.12
CA PHE A 13 -8.18 10.74 0.41
C PHE A 13 -9.46 11.58 0.53
N SER A 14 -9.35 12.85 0.91
CA SER A 14 -10.49 13.77 1.03
C SER A 14 -10.91 14.44 -0.27
N SER A 15 -10.01 14.54 -1.26
CA SER A 15 -10.27 15.26 -2.51
C SER A 15 -10.81 14.36 -3.64
N GLY A 16 -11.07 13.07 -3.37
CA GLY A 16 -11.54 12.12 -4.39
C GLY A 16 -10.49 11.75 -5.45
N HIS A 17 -9.20 12.03 -5.20
CA HIS A 17 -8.12 11.78 -6.15
C HIS A 17 -7.29 10.52 -5.84
N LEU A 18 -7.82 9.62 -5.00
CA LEU A 18 -7.15 8.38 -4.63
C LEU A 18 -6.87 7.49 -5.85
N ASN A 19 -7.78 7.40 -6.81
CA ASN A 19 -7.56 6.62 -8.03
C ASN A 19 -6.42 7.17 -8.90
N ASN A 20 -6.27 8.49 -8.99
CA ASN A 20 -5.16 9.09 -9.73
C ASN A 20 -3.82 8.74 -9.09
N LEU A 21 -3.76 8.79 -7.75
CA LEU A 21 -2.57 8.39 -7.01
C LEU A 21 -2.30 6.88 -7.17
N ALA A 22 -3.33 6.05 -7.09
CA ALA A 22 -3.21 4.61 -7.29
C ALA A 22 -2.72 4.27 -8.71
N ASP A 23 -3.20 4.96 -9.75
CA ASP A 23 -2.75 4.76 -11.14
C ASP A 23 -1.27 5.11 -11.32
N LEU A 24 -0.79 6.17 -10.66
CA LEU A 24 0.63 6.54 -10.66
C LEU A 24 1.50 5.47 -10.00
N TYR A 25 1.12 4.99 -8.80
CA TYR A 25 1.87 3.93 -8.12
C TYR A 25 1.79 2.60 -8.85
N HIS A 26 0.63 2.27 -9.43
CA HIS A 26 0.46 1.08 -10.25
C HIS A 26 1.43 1.08 -11.44
N LYS A 27 1.50 2.18 -12.20
CA LYS A 27 2.46 2.33 -13.30
C LYS A 27 3.89 2.16 -12.84
N GLU A 28 4.28 2.84 -11.77
CA GLU A 28 5.64 2.73 -11.23
C GLU A 28 5.98 1.30 -10.80
N ILE A 29 5.06 0.59 -10.15
CA ILE A 29 5.25 -0.81 -9.74
C ILE A 29 5.51 -1.70 -10.96
N ILE A 30 4.69 -1.58 -12.01
CA ILE A 30 4.83 -2.38 -13.24
C ILE A 30 6.13 -2.00 -13.97
N ASP A 31 6.40 -0.71 -14.14
CA ASP A 31 7.57 -0.19 -14.87
C ASP A 31 8.89 -0.52 -14.15
N SER A 32 8.87 -0.61 -12.81
CA SER A 32 10.06 -0.98 -12.03
C SER A 32 10.59 -2.37 -12.34
N GLY A 33 9.73 -3.28 -12.80
CA GLY A 33 10.07 -4.68 -13.05
C GLY A 33 10.54 -5.44 -11.80
N ILE A 34 10.34 -4.89 -10.60
CA ILE A 34 10.75 -5.52 -9.35
C ILE A 34 9.86 -6.73 -9.09
N PRO A 35 10.41 -7.95 -8.97
CA PRO A 35 9.62 -9.11 -8.58
C PRO A 35 9.22 -9.03 -7.10
N PHE A 36 7.97 -9.36 -6.79
CA PHE A 36 7.47 -9.46 -5.42
C PHE A 36 6.27 -10.41 -5.35
N ASP A 37 6.03 -10.96 -4.17
CA ASP A 37 4.88 -11.84 -3.89
C ASP A 37 3.70 -11.08 -3.28
N ILE A 38 3.98 -10.01 -2.52
CA ILE A 38 2.98 -9.27 -1.76
C ILE A 38 3.31 -7.78 -1.67
N LEU A 39 2.29 -6.93 -1.82
CA LEU A 39 2.41 -5.49 -1.63
C LEU A 39 2.10 -5.14 -0.16
N PHE A 40 3.03 -4.48 0.52
CA PHE A 40 2.85 -4.07 1.92
C PHE A 40 2.56 -2.58 2.04
N GLY A 41 1.39 -2.23 2.60
CA GLY A 41 0.97 -0.85 2.85
C GLY A 41 1.03 -0.49 4.33
N PRO A 42 2.06 0.22 4.82
CA PRO A 42 2.20 0.51 6.25
C PRO A 42 1.04 1.33 6.83
N ALA A 43 0.68 1.04 8.08
CA ALA A 43 -0.30 1.83 8.81
C ALA A 43 0.16 3.28 9.01
N TYR A 44 -0.69 4.28 8.77
CA TYR A 44 -2.11 4.21 8.38
C TYR A 44 -2.36 4.51 6.90
N LYS A 45 -1.53 5.39 6.31
CA LYS A 45 -1.75 5.95 4.97
C LYS A 45 -1.43 4.97 3.85
N GLY A 46 -0.52 4.03 4.08
CA GLY A 46 -0.17 3.00 3.10
C GLY A 46 -1.29 2.00 2.88
N ILE A 47 -2.13 1.74 3.89
CA ILE A 47 -3.26 0.79 3.81
C ILE A 47 -4.25 1.16 2.69
N PRO A 48 -4.88 2.35 2.69
CA PRO A 48 -5.83 2.72 1.65
C PRO A 48 -5.18 2.82 0.26
N LEU A 49 -3.90 3.22 0.18
CA LEU A 49 -3.21 3.27 -1.09
C LEU A 49 -2.93 1.86 -1.64
N ALA A 50 -2.39 0.94 -0.83
CA ALA A 50 -2.13 -0.44 -1.25
C ALA A 50 -3.43 -1.12 -1.70
N ALA A 51 -4.52 -0.94 -0.97
CA ALA A 51 -5.83 -1.43 -1.36
C ALA A 51 -6.30 -0.86 -2.72
N ALA A 52 -6.17 0.46 -2.91
CA ALA A 52 -6.57 1.11 -4.16
C ALA A 52 -5.71 0.65 -5.36
N VAL A 53 -4.39 0.52 -5.19
CA VAL A 53 -3.47 0.04 -6.23
C VAL A 53 -3.80 -1.39 -6.63
N THR A 54 -4.00 -2.29 -5.66
CA THR A 54 -4.36 -3.69 -5.92
C THR A 54 -5.71 -3.82 -6.61
N SER A 55 -6.72 -3.05 -6.18
CA SER A 55 -8.04 -3.02 -6.83
C SER A 55 -7.94 -2.55 -8.28
N LEU A 56 -7.25 -1.43 -8.52
CA LEU A 56 -7.07 -0.86 -9.84
C LEU A 56 -6.31 -1.81 -10.79
N THR A 57 -5.31 -2.53 -10.27
CA THR A 57 -4.58 -3.55 -11.04
C THR A 57 -5.53 -4.65 -11.53
N GLY A 58 -6.45 -5.11 -10.67
CA GLY A 58 -7.49 -6.06 -11.04
C GLY A 58 -8.48 -5.50 -12.05
N GLU A 59 -8.92 -4.24 -11.89
CA GLU A 59 -9.81 -3.54 -12.82
C GLU A 59 -9.21 -3.38 -14.23
N LYS A 60 -7.89 -3.20 -14.32
CA LYS A 60 -7.14 -3.15 -15.59
C LYS A 60 -6.97 -4.52 -16.27
N GLY A 61 -7.46 -5.60 -15.64
CA GLY A 61 -7.36 -6.96 -16.17
C GLY A 61 -5.98 -7.59 -16.00
N GLU A 62 -5.13 -6.99 -15.17
CA GLU A 62 -3.78 -7.50 -14.90
C GLU A 62 -3.80 -8.51 -13.75
N LYS A 63 -2.72 -9.30 -13.65
CA LYS A 63 -2.56 -10.23 -12.53
C LYS A 63 -2.34 -9.43 -11.25
N SER A 64 -3.40 -9.32 -10.45
CA SER A 64 -3.35 -8.67 -9.15
C SER A 64 -2.48 -9.46 -8.15
N PHE A 65 -2.11 -8.80 -7.06
CA PHE A 65 -1.24 -9.31 -6.01
C PHE A 65 -1.88 -9.13 -4.64
N PRO A 66 -1.62 -10.04 -3.67
CA PRO A 66 -2.12 -9.88 -2.32
C PRO A 66 -1.53 -8.63 -1.65
N ILE A 67 -2.22 -8.16 -0.61
CA ILE A 67 -1.74 -7.06 0.24
C ILE A 67 -1.53 -7.51 1.68
N ALA A 68 -0.58 -6.86 2.36
CA ALA A 68 -0.40 -6.94 3.80
C ALA A 68 -0.17 -5.56 4.42
N PHE A 69 -0.40 -5.43 5.72
CA PHE A 69 -0.16 -4.18 6.46
C PHE A 69 0.04 -4.41 7.96
N ASP A 70 0.71 -3.48 8.65
CA ASP A 70 0.84 -3.49 10.11
C ASP A 70 -0.35 -2.80 10.80
N ARG A 71 -0.55 -3.12 12.08
CA ARG A 71 -1.45 -2.44 13.01
C ARG A 71 -0.58 -1.71 14.03
N LYS A 72 -0.97 -0.48 14.43
CA LYS A 72 -0.26 0.21 15.52
C LYS A 72 -0.45 -0.44 16.89
N GLU A 73 -1.55 -1.17 17.08
CA GLU A 73 -1.81 -1.92 18.29
C GLU A 73 -2.07 -3.39 17.96
N LYS A 74 -1.49 -4.27 18.78
CA LYS A 74 -1.70 -5.70 18.67
C LYS A 74 -3.15 -6.00 19.06
N LYS A 75 -3.88 -6.76 18.26
CA LYS A 75 -5.17 -7.29 18.71
C LYS A 75 -4.92 -8.45 19.66
N ASP A 76 -5.62 -8.44 20.79
CA ASP A 76 -5.53 -9.49 21.81
C ASP A 76 -6.38 -10.72 21.48
N HIS A 77 -7.35 -10.65 20.55
CA HIS A 77 -8.21 -11.78 20.16
C HIS A 77 -8.35 -11.91 18.62
N GLY A 78 -8.31 -13.14 18.09
CA GLY A 78 -8.36 -13.50 16.66
C GLY A 78 -7.03 -14.10 16.13
N GLU A 79 -6.75 -13.99 14.82
CA GLU A 79 -5.38 -14.13 14.28
C GLU A 79 -4.51 -13.02 14.91
N GLY A 80 -3.95 -13.31 16.08
CA GLY A 80 -3.17 -12.37 16.87
C GLY A 80 -1.91 -11.93 16.12
N GLY A 81 -1.45 -10.72 16.41
CA GLY A 81 -0.25 -10.16 15.78
C GLY A 81 -0.43 -8.71 15.33
N ILE A 82 0.67 -8.18 14.80
CA ILE A 82 0.76 -6.80 14.30
C ILE A 82 0.45 -6.76 12.80
N ILE A 83 0.65 -7.85 12.06
CA ILE A 83 0.46 -7.89 10.61
C ILE A 83 -0.90 -8.46 10.25
N VAL A 84 -1.56 -7.85 9.28
CA VAL A 84 -2.69 -8.40 8.54
C VAL A 84 -2.17 -8.90 7.20
N GLY A 85 -2.50 -10.15 6.84
CA GLY A 85 -1.92 -10.85 5.69
C GLY A 85 -0.70 -11.69 6.09
N GLU A 86 -0.27 -12.57 5.18
CA GLU A 86 0.86 -13.48 5.41
C GLU A 86 2.08 -13.00 4.61
N ILE A 87 3.14 -12.61 5.32
CA ILE A 87 4.41 -12.11 4.73
C ILE A 87 5.59 -13.08 4.93
N LYS A 88 5.38 -14.21 5.62
CA LYS A 88 6.47 -15.14 5.95
C LYS A 88 6.96 -15.82 4.67
N ASN A 89 8.28 -15.81 4.46
CA ASN A 89 8.94 -16.40 3.29
C ASN A 89 8.43 -15.84 1.95
N LYS A 90 8.07 -14.56 1.92
CA LYS A 90 7.62 -13.85 0.72
C LYS A 90 8.53 -12.66 0.43
N ASP A 91 8.72 -12.37 -0.85
CA ASP A 91 9.32 -11.13 -1.29
C ASP A 91 8.29 -10.00 -1.15
N VAL A 92 8.59 -9.04 -0.27
CA VAL A 92 7.67 -7.98 0.11
C VAL A 92 8.05 -6.67 -0.58
N LEU A 93 7.16 -6.15 -1.42
CA LEU A 93 7.30 -4.79 -1.94
C LEU A 93 6.66 -3.80 -0.96
N LEU A 94 7.47 -2.92 -0.39
CA LEU A 94 6.99 -1.94 0.59
C LEU A 94 6.53 -0.65 -0.10
N LEU A 95 5.24 -0.34 0.03
CA LEU A 95 4.65 0.89 -0.49
C LEU A 95 4.81 2.03 0.53
N MET A 96 5.91 2.78 0.42
CA MET A 96 6.18 3.91 1.31
C MET A 96 5.78 5.25 0.73
N MET A 97 5.36 6.14 1.64
CA MET A 97 5.01 7.52 1.38
C MET A 97 5.85 8.39 2.31
N TYR A 98 6.76 9.19 1.75
CA TYR A 98 7.60 10.12 2.51
C TYR A 98 6.85 11.40 2.90
#